data_AF-A0A2N1VJ62-F1
#
_entry.id   AF-A0A2N1VJ62-F1
#
_cell.length_a   1.000
_cell.length_b   1.000
_cell.length_c   1.000
_cell.angle_alpha   90.00
_cell.angle_beta   90.00
_cell.angle_gamma   90.00
#
_symmetry.space_group_name_H-M   'P 1'
#
loop_
_entity.id
_entity.type
_entity.pdbx_description
1 polymer ?
#
loop_
_entity_poly.entity_id
_entity_poly.type
_entity_poly.pdbx_seq_one_letter_code
_entity_poly.pdbx_strand_id
1 'polypeptide(L)'
;MIKIFLLTMIIVVSLSGCYSPKPVYRLQVADQEHLSWRYGSEYVTMNYNRLHLEAAYIESYDGFYVFYVTFSNESGLKAVVDPAKFFYIVDKIDPYLEKKPDIQAGDTVLADSPEERLLKIEKDISTQIAADKNIVARQIFTGIVSVVADAAIANAVGGDDEDKSEAVCERQAERMETYRVDRENSKFLIVSMAERKQFWATEVLRKTTLYPGYEVGGYVFFKHYDEIEGITINFKIEGISYPITYLQVVYEP
;
A
#
# COMPACT_ATOMS: atom_id res chain seq x y z
N MET A 1 -36.93 -5.52 -39.30
CA MET A 1 -36.42 -4.56 -38.28
C MET A 1 -35.92 -5.26 -37.01
N ILE A 2 -36.71 -6.13 -36.35
CA ILE A 2 -36.29 -6.82 -35.10
C ILE A 2 -34.97 -7.63 -35.24
N LYS A 3 -34.76 -8.34 -36.36
CA LYS A 3 -33.52 -9.11 -36.58
C LYS A 3 -32.25 -8.26 -36.71
N ILE A 4 -32.37 -7.02 -37.23
CA ILE A 4 -31.24 -6.09 -37.36
C ILE A 4 -30.89 -5.51 -35.98
N PHE A 5 -31.90 -5.18 -35.17
CA PHE A 5 -31.71 -4.64 -33.83
C PHE A 5 -31.08 -5.65 -32.86
N LEU A 6 -31.45 -6.93 -32.98
CA LEU A 6 -30.87 -8.00 -32.16
C LEU A 6 -29.41 -8.29 -32.54
N LEU A 7 -29.06 -8.17 -33.83
CA LEU A 7 -27.70 -8.32 -34.33
C LEU A 7 -26.79 -7.18 -33.87
N THR A 8 -27.26 -5.93 -33.90
CA THR A 8 -26.49 -4.78 -33.38
C THR A 8 -26.30 -4.86 -31.87
N MET A 9 -27.29 -5.34 -31.11
CA MET A 9 -27.15 -5.51 -29.66
C MET A 9 -26.09 -6.58 -29.29
N ILE A 10 -26.03 -7.69 -30.04
CA ILE A 10 -25.02 -8.74 -29.82
C ILE A 10 -23.61 -8.22 -30.11
N ILE A 11 -23.42 -7.38 -31.15
CA ILE A 11 -22.10 -6.81 -31.48
C ILE A 11 -21.62 -5.84 -30.39
N VAL A 12 -22.51 -5.04 -29.80
CA VAL A 12 -22.14 -4.08 -28.72
C VAL A 12 -21.74 -4.80 -27.43
N VAL A 13 -22.41 -5.90 -27.07
CA VAL A 13 -22.03 -6.70 -25.89
C VAL A 13 -20.69 -7.41 -26.12
N SER A 14 -20.44 -7.93 -27.32
CA SER A 14 -19.17 -8.63 -27.64
C SER A 14 -17.94 -7.71 -27.65
N LEU A 15 -18.10 -6.39 -27.80
CA LEU A 15 -16.99 -5.43 -27.80
C LEU A 15 -16.64 -4.88 -26.41
N SER A 16 -17.42 -5.20 -25.37
CA SER A 16 -17.20 -4.72 -24.00
C SER A 16 -16.15 -5.51 -23.19
N GLY A 17 -15.52 -6.52 -23.81
CA GLY A 17 -14.60 -7.45 -23.14
C GLY A 17 -13.09 -7.25 -23.38
N CYS A 18 -12.66 -6.23 -24.13
CA CYS A 18 -11.23 -5.99 -24.35
C CYS A 18 -10.60 -5.27 -23.15
N TYR A 19 -10.34 -6.00 -22.06
CA TYR A 19 -9.40 -5.57 -21.04
C TYR A 19 -8.00 -5.99 -21.50
N SER A 20 -7.20 -5.04 -22.00
CA SER A 20 -5.79 -5.32 -22.27
C SER A 20 -5.06 -5.49 -20.94
N PRO A 21 -4.21 -6.51 -20.78
CA PRO A 21 -3.36 -6.60 -19.61
C PRO A 21 -2.44 -5.38 -19.57
N LYS A 22 -2.13 -4.90 -18.37
CA LYS A 22 -1.23 -3.75 -18.19
C LYS A 22 0.22 -4.21 -18.41
N PRO A 23 1.08 -3.34 -18.97
CA PRO A 23 2.51 -3.62 -19.06
C PRO A 23 3.10 -3.82 -17.66
N VAL A 24 4.13 -4.65 -17.57
CA VAL A 24 4.88 -4.89 -16.33
C VAL A 24 6.24 -4.21 -16.43
N TYR A 25 6.49 -3.25 -15.55
CA TYR A 25 7.77 -2.56 -15.46
C TYR A 25 8.68 -3.26 -14.43
N ARG A 26 9.92 -3.54 -14.81
CA ARG A 26 10.95 -4.10 -13.93
C ARG A 26 12.23 -3.29 -14.00
N LEU A 27 13.01 -3.32 -12.93
CA LEU A 27 14.32 -2.69 -12.89
C LEU A 27 15.42 -3.72 -13.15
N GLN A 28 16.39 -3.35 -13.97
CA GLN A 28 17.61 -4.11 -14.22
C GLN A 28 18.82 -3.24 -13.92
N VAL A 29 19.87 -3.82 -13.36
CA VAL A 29 21.07 -3.07 -13.00
C VAL A 29 21.83 -2.68 -14.27
N ALA A 30 22.17 -1.39 -14.39
CA ALA A 30 22.86 -0.89 -15.58
C ALA A 30 24.31 -1.38 -15.66
N ASP A 31 24.99 -1.50 -14.52
CA ASP A 31 26.36 -2.00 -14.41
C ASP A 31 26.40 -3.45 -13.89
N GLN A 32 27.08 -4.31 -14.63
CA GLN A 32 27.11 -5.75 -14.38
C GLN A 32 28.34 -6.20 -13.56
N GLU A 33 29.32 -5.32 -13.29
CA GLU A 33 30.59 -5.70 -12.64
C GLU A 33 30.43 -6.17 -11.19
N HIS A 34 29.37 -5.73 -10.50
CA HIS A 34 29.14 -5.99 -9.08
C HIS A 34 27.90 -6.85 -8.80
N LEU A 35 27.44 -7.58 -9.82
CA LEU A 35 26.27 -8.43 -9.73
C LEU A 35 26.59 -9.82 -9.23
N SER A 36 25.73 -10.32 -8.35
CA SER A 36 25.70 -11.71 -7.93
C SER A 36 24.26 -12.21 -7.87
N TRP A 37 24.05 -13.49 -8.15
CA TRP A 37 22.73 -14.11 -8.06
C TRP A 37 22.62 -14.90 -6.77
N ARG A 38 21.58 -14.62 -5.97
CA ARG A 38 21.27 -15.38 -4.74
C ARG A 38 19.78 -15.62 -4.64
N TYR A 39 19.39 -16.88 -4.44
CA TYR A 39 18.00 -17.31 -4.27
C TYR A 39 17.04 -16.84 -5.39
N GLY A 40 17.54 -16.72 -6.62
CA GLY A 40 16.73 -16.29 -7.77
C GLY A 40 16.59 -14.77 -7.92
N SER A 41 17.33 -13.97 -7.14
CA SER A 41 17.37 -12.52 -7.27
C SER A 41 18.78 -12.02 -7.59
N GLU A 42 18.85 -10.94 -8.36
CA GLU A 42 20.07 -10.21 -8.66
C GLU A 42 20.40 -9.25 -7.50
N TYR A 43 21.60 -9.39 -6.95
CA TYR A 43 22.14 -8.53 -5.89
C TYR A 43 23.32 -7.72 -6.41
N VAL A 44 23.25 -6.42 -6.21
CA VAL A 44 24.39 -5.51 -6.36
C VAL A 44 25.12 -5.45 -5.03
N THR A 45 26.43 -5.63 -5.08
CA THR A 45 27.29 -5.58 -3.90
C THR A 45 28.24 -4.41 -3.97
N MET A 46 28.24 -3.55 -2.94
CA MET A 46 29.16 -2.41 -2.85
C MET A 46 29.86 -2.43 -1.50
N ASN A 47 31.18 -2.16 -1.51
CA ASN A 47 31.96 -2.07 -0.28
C ASN A 47 32.73 -0.75 -0.25
N TYR A 48 32.56 0.00 0.83
CA TYR A 48 33.29 1.24 1.04
C TYR A 48 33.63 1.40 2.52
N ASN A 49 34.90 1.66 2.85
CA ASN A 49 35.37 1.83 4.23
C ASN A 49 34.93 0.71 5.20
N ARG A 50 34.90 -0.55 4.73
CA ARG A 50 34.46 -1.72 5.53
C ARG A 50 32.98 -1.66 5.92
N LEU A 51 32.19 -0.84 5.24
CA LEU A 51 30.74 -0.91 5.23
C LEU A 51 30.34 -1.58 3.93
N HIS A 52 29.65 -2.71 4.05
CA HIS A 52 29.22 -3.55 2.95
C HIS A 52 27.71 -3.36 2.75
N LEU A 53 27.31 -3.04 1.53
CA LEU A 53 25.93 -2.93 1.09
C LEU A 53 25.64 -4.03 0.09
N GLU A 54 24.50 -4.69 0.26
CA GLU A 54 23.90 -5.56 -0.73
C GLU A 54 22.47 -5.12 -0.99
N ALA A 55 22.10 -4.95 -2.26
CA ALA A 55 20.75 -4.53 -2.64
C ALA A 55 20.22 -5.40 -3.78
N ALA A 56 18.98 -5.85 -3.66
CA ALA A 56 18.25 -6.55 -4.71
C ALA A 56 16.92 -5.87 -5.00
N TYR A 57 16.62 -5.66 -6.28
CA TYR A 57 15.26 -5.36 -6.71
C TYR A 57 14.41 -6.62 -6.60
N ILE A 58 13.29 -6.53 -5.91
CA ILE A 58 12.39 -7.67 -5.68
C ILE A 58 11.24 -7.62 -6.67
N GLU A 59 10.47 -6.53 -6.64
CA GLU A 59 9.29 -6.36 -7.48
C GLU A 59 8.81 -4.90 -7.52
N SER A 60 7.81 -4.67 -8.37
CA SER A 60 6.99 -3.47 -8.35
C SER A 60 5.60 -3.85 -7.85
N TYR A 61 5.21 -3.34 -6.69
CA TYR A 61 3.95 -3.69 -6.03
C TYR A 61 3.26 -2.43 -5.48
N ASP A 62 1.95 -2.32 -5.74
CA ASP A 62 1.09 -1.24 -5.22
C ASP A 62 1.65 0.19 -5.44
N GLY A 63 2.26 0.42 -6.61
CA GLY A 63 2.86 1.72 -6.94
C GLY A 63 4.19 2.00 -6.23
N PHE A 64 4.90 0.97 -5.77
CA PHE A 64 6.25 1.06 -5.21
C PHE A 64 7.23 0.14 -5.93
N TYR A 65 8.46 0.62 -6.10
CA TYR A 65 9.62 -0.25 -6.26
C TYR A 65 10.00 -0.82 -4.89
N VAL A 66 10.13 -2.13 -4.81
CA VAL A 66 10.47 -2.86 -3.58
C VAL A 66 11.88 -3.42 -3.71
N PHE A 67 12.73 -3.04 -2.77
CA PHE A 67 14.10 -3.53 -2.67
C PHE A 67 14.29 -4.29 -1.37
N TYR A 68 15.11 -5.33 -1.38
CA TYR A 68 15.67 -5.90 -0.16
C TYR A 68 17.12 -5.43 -0.05
N VAL A 69 17.45 -4.84 1.10
CA VAL A 69 18.73 -4.18 1.33
C VAL A 69 19.34 -4.70 2.60
N THR A 70 20.62 -5.05 2.56
CA THR A 70 21.40 -5.51 3.70
C THR A 70 22.65 -4.64 3.84
N PHE A 71 22.96 -4.26 5.08
CA PHE A 71 24.16 -3.55 5.45
C PHE A 71 24.92 -4.31 6.52
N SER A 72 26.20 -4.58 6.27
CA SER A 72 27.12 -5.14 7.25
C SER A 72 28.20 -4.10 7.61
N ASN A 73 28.43 -3.92 8.91
CA ASN A 73 29.42 -2.99 9.43
C ASN A 73 30.64 -3.74 9.92
N GLU A 74 31.65 -3.88 9.06
CA GLU A 74 32.94 -4.44 9.43
C GLU A 74 33.94 -3.35 9.87
N SER A 75 33.50 -2.10 9.97
CA SER A 75 34.32 -0.99 10.46
C SER A 75 34.50 -1.06 11.98
N GLY A 76 35.45 -0.28 12.52
CA GLY A 76 35.64 -0.15 13.97
C GLY A 76 34.70 0.85 14.65
N LEU A 77 33.81 1.51 13.90
CA LEU A 77 32.92 2.57 14.40
C LEU A 77 31.46 2.19 14.21
N LYS A 78 30.59 2.73 15.06
CA LYS A 78 29.13 2.59 14.87
C LYS A 78 28.67 3.40 13.64
N ALA A 79 27.66 2.91 12.95
CA ALA A 79 27.00 3.60 11.84
C ALA A 79 25.48 3.61 12.03
N VAL A 80 24.80 4.66 11.59
CA VAL A 80 23.34 4.75 11.62
C VAL A 80 22.79 4.55 10.21
N VAL A 81 21.96 3.51 10.08
CA VAL A 81 21.16 3.24 8.88
C VAL A 81 19.81 3.90 9.08
N ASP A 82 19.42 4.81 8.18
CA ASP A 82 18.17 5.56 8.25
C ASP A 82 17.49 5.56 6.88
N PRO A 83 16.57 4.61 6.62
CA PRO A 83 15.97 4.43 5.31
C PRO A 83 15.22 5.66 4.80
N ALA A 84 14.71 6.52 5.69
CA ALA A 84 14.08 7.78 5.31
C ALA A 84 15.04 8.78 4.60
N LYS A 85 16.35 8.53 4.65
CA LYS A 85 17.37 9.31 3.94
C LYS A 85 17.77 8.71 2.60
N PHE A 86 17.25 7.54 2.25
CA PHE A 86 17.47 6.94 0.95
C PHE A 86 16.60 7.64 -0.08
N PHE A 87 17.09 7.73 -1.30
CA PHE A 87 16.36 8.36 -2.39
C PHE A 87 16.82 7.79 -3.72
N TYR A 88 16.03 7.99 -4.77
CA TYR A 88 16.52 7.85 -6.13
C TYR A 88 16.36 9.15 -6.88
N ILE A 89 17.18 9.31 -7.92
CA ILE A 89 17.08 10.38 -8.90
C ILE A 89 16.54 9.77 -10.19
N VAL A 90 15.57 10.42 -10.83
CA VAL A 90 15.13 10.03 -12.18
C VAL A 90 16.20 10.48 -13.17
N ASP A 91 16.87 9.53 -13.80
CA ASP A 91 17.99 9.86 -14.69
C ASP A 91 17.49 10.36 -16.03
N LYS A 92 16.47 9.69 -16.59
CA LYS A 92 15.89 9.97 -17.90
C LYS A 92 14.43 9.58 -17.95
N ILE A 93 13.65 10.32 -18.73
CA ILE A 93 12.24 10.06 -19.04
C ILE A 93 12.17 9.87 -20.55
N ASP A 94 11.36 8.90 -20.98
CA ASP A 94 11.15 8.67 -22.40
C ASP A 94 10.55 9.95 -23.05
N PRO A 95 11.24 10.55 -24.03
CA PRO A 95 10.78 11.80 -24.65
C PRO A 95 9.53 11.64 -25.52
N TYR A 96 9.13 10.41 -25.87
CA TYR A 96 8.03 10.09 -26.78
C TYR A 96 6.71 9.73 -26.06
N LEU A 97 6.66 9.85 -24.73
CA LEU A 97 5.45 9.54 -23.98
C LEU A 97 4.28 10.47 -24.32
N GLU A 98 3.14 9.88 -24.67
CA GLU A 98 1.90 10.60 -24.90
C GLU A 98 1.41 11.31 -23.62
N LYS A 99 1.66 10.71 -22.46
CA LYS A 99 1.34 11.28 -21.15
C LYS A 99 2.57 11.30 -20.27
N LYS A 100 3.14 12.48 -20.07
CA LYS A 100 4.29 12.63 -19.18
C LYS A 100 3.89 12.28 -17.74
N PRO A 101 4.73 11.51 -17.02
CA PRO A 101 4.51 11.26 -15.61
C PRO A 101 4.64 12.58 -14.83
N ASP A 102 4.05 12.63 -13.62
CA ASP A 102 4.13 13.78 -12.71
C ASP A 102 5.50 13.82 -11.99
N ILE A 103 6.56 13.67 -12.77
CA ILE A 103 7.96 13.67 -12.35
C ILE A 103 8.84 14.06 -13.53
N GLN A 104 9.98 14.69 -13.27
CA GLN A 104 10.95 15.15 -14.26
C GLN A 104 12.32 14.51 -14.06
N ALA A 105 13.13 14.45 -15.12
CA ALA A 105 14.52 14.04 -14.99
C ALA A 105 15.27 14.99 -14.05
N GLY A 106 16.04 14.43 -13.12
CA GLY A 106 16.69 15.14 -12.02
C GLY A 106 15.86 15.25 -10.74
N ASP A 107 14.56 14.92 -10.79
CA ASP A 107 13.74 14.91 -9.57
C ASP A 107 14.22 13.81 -8.63
N THR A 108 14.17 14.15 -7.33
CA THR A 108 14.56 13.26 -6.24
C THR A 108 13.32 12.70 -5.57
N VAL A 109 13.27 11.37 -5.44
CA VAL A 109 12.17 10.66 -4.78
C VAL A 109 12.72 9.94 -3.56
N LEU A 110 12.21 10.29 -2.39
CA LEU A 110 12.60 9.68 -1.12
C LEU A 110 11.99 8.28 -0.98
N ALA A 111 12.68 7.42 -0.22
CA ALA A 111 12.08 6.18 0.26
C ALA A 111 10.94 6.47 1.26
N ASP A 112 9.96 5.57 1.31
CA ASP A 112 8.87 5.66 2.29
C ASP A 112 9.42 5.45 3.70
N SER A 113 9.03 6.33 4.65
CA SER A 113 9.54 6.29 6.02
C SER A 113 8.81 5.21 6.82
N PRO A 114 9.51 4.16 7.32
CA PRO A 114 8.86 3.08 8.06
C PRO A 114 8.15 3.56 9.33
N GLU A 115 8.75 4.52 10.03
CA GLU A 115 8.20 5.05 11.29
C GLU A 115 6.95 5.92 11.03
N GLU A 116 6.95 6.72 9.95
CA GLU A 116 5.76 7.49 9.57
C GLU A 116 4.64 6.58 9.08
N ARG A 117 4.98 5.51 8.33
CA ARG A 117 4.01 4.51 7.87
C ARG A 117 3.38 3.74 9.04
N LEU A 118 4.19 3.27 9.98
CA LEU A 118 3.72 2.59 11.18
C LEU A 118 2.78 3.50 11.99
N LEU A 119 3.17 4.75 12.20
CA LEU A 119 2.35 5.74 12.89
C LEU A 119 1.02 5.98 12.17
N LYS A 120 1.02 6.04 10.83
CA LYS A 120 -0.21 6.18 10.04
C LYS A 120 -1.12 4.97 10.23
N ILE A 121 -0.59 3.76 10.12
CA ILE A 121 -1.38 2.52 10.32
C ILE A 121 -1.98 2.49 11.74
N GLU A 122 -1.23 2.89 12.76
CA GLU A 122 -1.74 2.96 14.14
C GLU A 122 -2.88 3.97 14.30
N LYS A 123 -2.78 5.15 13.66
CA LYS A 123 -3.85 6.14 13.63
C LYS A 123 -5.08 5.62 12.91
N ASP A 124 -4.91 4.93 11.80
CA ASP A 124 -6.01 4.34 11.02
C ASP A 124 -6.72 3.25 11.86
N ILE A 125 -5.98 2.34 12.50
CA ILE A 125 -6.53 1.33 13.43
C ILE A 125 -7.29 2.02 14.57
N SER A 126 -6.71 3.04 15.20
CA SER A 126 -7.35 3.77 16.30
C SER A 126 -8.66 4.44 15.85
N THR A 127 -8.68 4.99 14.64
CA THR A 127 -9.87 5.63 14.06
C THR A 127 -10.98 4.61 13.82
N GLN A 128 -10.64 3.42 13.30
CA GLN A 128 -11.63 2.36 13.08
C GLN A 128 -12.18 1.80 14.39
N ILE A 129 -11.34 1.58 15.40
CA ILE A 129 -11.80 1.14 16.73
C ILE A 129 -12.75 2.18 17.35
N ALA A 130 -12.49 3.48 17.17
CA ALA A 130 -13.37 4.53 17.68
C ALA A 130 -14.70 4.58 16.91
N ALA A 131 -14.68 4.43 15.59
CA ALA A 131 -15.89 4.34 14.77
C ALA A 131 -16.77 3.17 15.20
N ASP A 132 -16.19 1.98 15.39
CA ASP A 132 -16.89 0.78 15.85
C ASP A 132 -17.54 0.98 17.23
N LYS A 133 -16.82 1.59 18.18
CA LYS A 133 -17.35 1.88 19.52
C LYS A 133 -18.48 2.91 19.48
N ASN A 134 -18.37 3.93 18.63
CA ASN A 134 -19.41 4.95 18.48
C ASN A 134 -20.70 4.39 17.86
N ILE A 135 -20.59 3.42 16.95
CA ILE A 135 -21.75 2.70 16.41
C ILE A 135 -22.47 1.94 17.53
N VAL A 136 -21.73 1.19 18.37
CA VAL A 136 -22.29 0.46 19.52
C VAL A 136 -22.94 1.42 20.53
N ALA A 137 -22.29 2.53 20.86
CA ALA A 137 -22.82 3.50 21.82
C ALA A 137 -24.10 4.20 21.31
N ARG A 138 -24.15 4.57 20.02
CA ARG A 138 -25.36 5.13 19.39
C ARG A 138 -26.53 4.15 19.43
N GLN A 139 -26.30 2.86 19.26
CA GLN A 139 -27.37 1.84 19.31
C GLN A 139 -28.00 1.72 20.70
N ILE A 140 -27.19 1.69 21.76
CA ILE A 140 -27.71 1.67 23.14
C ILE A 140 -28.59 2.90 23.38
N PHE A 141 -28.15 4.06 22.87
CA PHE A 141 -28.92 5.30 23.02
C PHE A 141 -30.20 5.33 22.17
N THR A 142 -30.18 4.76 20.95
CA THR A 142 -31.35 4.77 20.04
C THR A 142 -32.38 3.70 20.42
N GLY A 143 -31.95 2.56 20.98
CA GLY A 143 -32.83 1.49 21.46
C GLY A 143 -33.61 1.86 22.72
N ILE A 144 -33.16 2.83 23.51
CA ILE A 144 -33.91 3.35 24.67
C ILE A 144 -34.93 4.42 24.23
N VAL A 145 -34.67 5.17 23.15
CA VAL A 145 -35.53 6.27 22.70
C VAL A 145 -36.71 5.80 21.83
N SER A 146 -36.58 4.69 21.09
CA SER A 146 -37.70 4.17 20.26
C SER A 146 -38.89 3.69 21.08
N VAL A 147 -38.67 3.12 22.26
CA VAL A 147 -39.75 2.64 23.15
C VAL A 147 -40.66 3.79 23.62
N VAL A 148 -40.15 5.02 23.71
CA VAL A 148 -40.92 6.19 24.17
C VAL A 148 -41.57 6.95 23.00
N ALA A 149 -40.91 7.00 21.84
CA ALA A 149 -41.43 7.68 20.66
C ALA A 149 -42.62 6.94 20.02
N ASP A 150 -42.61 5.60 20.00
CA ASP A 150 -43.70 4.81 19.42
C ASP A 150 -44.99 4.87 20.25
N ALA A 151 -44.88 5.00 21.59
CA ALA A 151 -46.04 5.25 22.46
C ALA A 151 -46.72 6.61 22.19
N ALA A 152 -45.99 7.59 21.66
CA ALA A 152 -46.53 8.91 21.33
C ALA A 152 -47.17 8.95 19.92
N ILE A 153 -46.66 8.17 18.95
CA ILE A 153 -47.16 8.14 17.57
C ILE A 153 -48.34 7.18 17.41
N ALA A 154 -48.39 6.06 18.16
CA ALA A 154 -49.55 5.15 18.18
C ALA A 154 -50.84 5.87 18.59
N ASN A 155 -50.76 6.82 19.51
CA ASN A 155 -51.90 7.66 19.92
C ASN A 155 -52.32 8.72 18.88
N ALA A 156 -51.50 9.00 17.85
CA ALA A 156 -51.71 10.12 16.94
C ALA A 156 -52.22 9.73 15.53
N VAL A 157 -52.08 8.47 15.13
CA VAL A 157 -52.44 8.00 13.77
C VAL A 157 -53.35 6.78 13.93
N GLY A 158 -54.65 6.90 13.68
CA GLY A 158 -55.60 5.78 13.84
C GLY A 158 -55.41 4.67 12.80
N GLY A 159 -54.66 3.63 13.16
CA GLY A 159 -54.52 2.37 12.42
C GLY A 159 -54.06 1.27 13.39
N ASP A 160 -54.46 0.02 13.14
CA ASP A 160 -54.24 -1.11 14.05
C ASP A 160 -52.79 -1.18 14.55
N ASP A 161 -52.64 -1.29 15.87
CA ASP A 161 -51.35 -1.20 16.58
C ASP A 161 -50.36 -2.30 16.16
N GLU A 162 -50.86 -3.43 15.66
CA GLU A 162 -50.06 -4.58 15.23
C GLU A 162 -49.24 -4.30 13.96
N ASP A 163 -49.85 -3.76 12.90
CA ASP A 163 -49.17 -3.56 11.60
C ASP A 163 -48.02 -2.55 11.69
N LYS A 164 -48.16 -1.52 12.53
CA LYS A 164 -47.09 -0.53 12.75
C LYS A 164 -45.96 -1.08 13.61
N SER A 165 -46.31 -1.88 14.62
CA SER A 165 -45.33 -2.56 15.47
C SER A 165 -44.48 -3.53 14.65
N GLU A 166 -45.10 -4.27 13.73
CA GLU A 166 -44.40 -5.21 12.84
C GLU A 166 -43.44 -4.48 11.89
N ALA A 167 -43.87 -3.40 11.23
CA ALA A 167 -43.00 -2.62 10.35
C ALA A 167 -41.82 -1.94 11.08
N VAL A 168 -41.99 -1.57 12.35
CA VAL A 168 -40.89 -1.05 13.19
C VAL A 168 -39.93 -2.19 13.56
N CYS A 169 -40.46 -3.36 13.92
CA CYS A 169 -39.67 -4.55 14.23
C CYS A 169 -38.83 -5.00 13.02
N GLU A 170 -39.42 -5.04 11.83
CA GLU A 170 -38.72 -5.41 10.58
C GLU A 170 -37.59 -4.42 10.24
N ARG A 171 -37.85 -3.11 10.32
CA ARG A 171 -36.80 -2.08 10.12
C ARG A 171 -35.69 -2.16 11.18
N GLN A 172 -36.03 -2.53 12.41
CA GLN A 172 -35.03 -2.75 13.45
C GLN A 172 -34.19 -4.00 13.16
N ALA A 173 -34.81 -5.09 12.70
CA ALA A 173 -34.14 -6.31 12.32
C ALA A 173 -33.20 -6.10 11.12
N GLU A 174 -33.65 -5.42 10.07
CA GLU A 174 -32.84 -5.08 8.89
C GLU A 174 -31.62 -4.20 9.27
N ARG A 175 -31.84 -3.18 10.10
CA ARG A 175 -30.75 -2.37 10.65
C ARG A 175 -29.78 -3.24 11.43
N MET A 176 -30.28 -4.11 12.31
CA MET A 176 -29.45 -4.99 13.13
C MET A 176 -28.60 -5.91 12.27
N GLU A 177 -29.12 -6.42 11.16
CA GLU A 177 -28.38 -7.25 10.22
C GLU A 177 -27.30 -6.45 9.48
N THR A 178 -27.62 -5.25 8.99
CA THR A 178 -26.61 -4.36 8.36
C THR A 178 -25.48 -4.07 9.34
N TYR A 179 -25.79 -3.83 10.61
CA TYR A 179 -24.76 -3.61 11.64
C TYR A 179 -23.92 -4.85 11.94
N ARG A 180 -24.48 -6.05 11.87
CA ARG A 180 -23.71 -7.29 12.03
C ARG A 180 -22.70 -7.42 10.90
N VAL A 181 -23.14 -7.20 9.67
CA VAL A 181 -22.28 -7.21 8.47
C VAL A 181 -21.21 -6.14 8.57
N ASP A 182 -21.57 -4.90 8.90
CA ASP A 182 -20.62 -3.79 9.05
C ASP A 182 -19.57 -4.07 10.13
N ARG A 183 -19.99 -4.63 11.27
CA ARG A 183 -19.08 -4.98 12.36
C ARG A 183 -18.12 -6.11 11.95
N GLU A 184 -18.57 -7.08 11.18
CA GLU A 184 -17.71 -8.14 10.66
C GLU A 184 -16.70 -7.59 9.64
N ASN A 185 -17.14 -6.71 8.76
CA ASN A 185 -16.27 -5.99 7.81
C ASN A 185 -15.23 -5.13 8.54
N SER A 186 -15.62 -4.37 9.56
CA SER A 186 -14.68 -3.59 10.39
C SER A 186 -13.65 -4.47 11.08
N LYS A 187 -14.05 -5.61 11.64
CA LYS A 187 -13.10 -6.56 12.25
C LYS A 187 -12.08 -7.06 11.25
N PHE A 188 -12.52 -7.46 10.05
CA PHE A 188 -11.62 -7.90 8.99
C PHE A 188 -10.64 -6.80 8.59
N LEU A 189 -11.11 -5.56 8.47
CA LEU A 189 -10.26 -4.42 8.18
C LEU A 189 -9.21 -4.18 9.28
N ILE A 190 -9.60 -4.22 10.56
CA ILE A 190 -8.66 -4.05 11.68
C ILE A 190 -7.60 -5.17 11.70
N VAL A 191 -8.01 -6.42 11.45
CA VAL A 191 -7.08 -7.57 11.37
C VAL A 191 -6.08 -7.37 10.23
N SER A 192 -6.55 -7.05 9.02
CA SER A 192 -5.65 -6.80 7.88
C SER A 192 -4.71 -5.61 8.11
N MET A 193 -5.17 -4.54 8.78
CA MET A 193 -4.31 -3.43 9.17
C MET A 193 -3.25 -3.85 10.21
N ALA A 194 -3.61 -4.71 11.16
CA ALA A 194 -2.67 -5.24 12.15
C ALA A 194 -1.60 -6.13 11.50
N GLU A 195 -1.96 -6.95 10.51
CA GLU A 195 -1.01 -7.74 9.72
C GLU A 195 -0.06 -6.84 8.94
N ARG A 196 -0.58 -5.80 8.28
CA ARG A 196 0.26 -4.78 7.61
C ARG A 196 1.19 -4.10 8.59
N LYS A 197 0.71 -3.70 9.77
CA LYS A 197 1.56 -3.12 10.82
C LYS A 197 2.69 -4.08 11.20
N GLN A 198 2.37 -5.37 11.38
CA GLN A 198 3.35 -6.38 11.74
C GLN A 198 4.43 -6.53 10.67
N PHE A 199 4.04 -6.62 9.39
CA PHE A 199 4.97 -6.64 8.26
C PHE A 199 5.92 -5.44 8.27
N TRP A 200 5.38 -4.22 8.44
CA TRP A 200 6.18 -3.00 8.51
C TRP A 200 7.10 -2.94 9.74
N ALA A 201 6.73 -3.61 10.82
CA ALA A 201 7.53 -3.65 12.04
C ALA A 201 8.69 -4.66 11.97
N THR A 202 8.55 -5.75 11.20
CA THR A 202 9.52 -6.86 11.18
C THR A 202 10.31 -6.99 9.89
N GLU A 203 9.68 -6.78 8.74
CA GLU A 203 10.30 -7.06 7.43
C GLU A 203 10.92 -5.82 6.79
N VAL A 204 10.35 -4.65 7.07
CA VAL A 204 10.81 -3.38 6.50
C VAL A 204 12.04 -2.90 7.27
N LEU A 205 13.05 -2.45 6.53
CA LEU A 205 14.26 -1.92 7.15
C LEU A 205 13.90 -0.67 7.96
N ARG A 206 14.23 -0.66 9.25
CA ARG A 206 13.96 0.46 10.16
C ARG A 206 15.23 1.15 10.58
N LYS A 207 15.10 2.38 11.07
CA LYS A 207 16.23 3.17 11.54
C LYS A 207 16.97 2.42 12.65
N THR A 208 18.22 2.08 12.40
CA THR A 208 18.99 1.18 13.27
C THR A 208 20.43 1.70 13.42
N THR A 209 20.96 1.63 14.64
CA THR A 209 22.39 1.84 14.89
C THR A 209 23.11 0.52 14.76
N LEU A 210 23.98 0.42 13.76
CA LEU A 210 24.75 -0.75 13.40
C LEU A 210 26.12 -0.70 14.08
N TYR A 211 26.35 -1.60 15.03
CA TYR A 211 27.63 -1.74 15.74
C TYR A 211 28.66 -2.49 14.88
N PRO A 212 29.97 -2.34 15.16
CA PRO A 212 31.03 -3.15 14.54
C PRO A 212 30.73 -4.66 14.62
N GLY A 213 30.85 -5.35 13.48
CA GLY A 213 30.59 -6.78 13.30
C GLY A 213 29.12 -7.17 13.15
N TYR A 214 28.18 -6.22 13.18
CA TYR A 214 26.75 -6.49 13.03
C TYR A 214 26.26 -6.21 11.60
N GLU A 215 25.17 -6.88 11.26
CA GLU A 215 24.43 -6.72 10.01
C GLU A 215 22.97 -6.36 10.30
N VAL A 216 22.36 -5.58 9.41
CA VAL A 216 20.92 -5.31 9.40
C VAL A 216 20.42 -5.36 7.96
N GLY A 217 19.24 -5.95 7.74
CA GLY A 217 18.61 -5.97 6.44
C GLY A 217 17.08 -5.89 6.52
N GLY A 218 16.47 -5.55 5.39
CA GLY A 218 15.02 -5.46 5.28
C GLY A 218 14.57 -4.80 3.99
N TYR A 219 13.26 -4.70 3.81
CA TYR A 219 12.67 -4.09 2.64
C TYR A 219 12.74 -2.55 2.68
N VAL A 220 12.95 -1.95 1.51
CA VAL A 220 12.89 -0.51 1.27
C VAL A 220 11.92 -0.24 0.12
N PHE A 221 11.04 0.73 0.30
CA PHE A 221 9.99 1.07 -0.65
C PHE A 221 10.27 2.46 -1.22
N PHE A 222 10.28 2.56 -2.55
CA PHE A 222 10.31 3.84 -3.23
C PHE A 222 9.08 3.97 -4.11
N LYS A 223 8.50 5.16 -4.23
CA LYS A 223 7.35 5.35 -5.14
C LYS A 223 7.75 5.01 -6.57
N HIS A 224 6.93 4.21 -7.23
CA HIS A 224 7.07 3.80 -8.62
C HIS A 224 6.51 4.90 -9.54
N TYR A 225 7.23 5.19 -10.62
CA TYR A 225 6.69 5.89 -11.78
C TYR A 225 6.92 5.05 -13.03
N ASP A 226 5.84 4.81 -13.76
CA ASP A 226 5.87 4.11 -15.04
C ASP A 226 6.61 4.98 -16.06
N GLU A 227 7.13 4.37 -17.11
CA GLU A 227 7.64 5.06 -18.30
C GLU A 227 8.87 5.97 -18.03
N ILE A 228 9.73 5.57 -17.08
CA ILE A 228 11.02 6.22 -16.84
C ILE A 228 12.13 5.34 -17.40
N GLU A 229 13.12 5.88 -18.11
CA GLU A 229 14.15 5.02 -18.72
C GLU A 229 15.11 4.42 -17.68
N GLY A 230 15.39 5.18 -16.62
CA GLY A 230 16.31 4.75 -15.58
C GLY A 230 16.27 5.63 -14.34
N ILE A 231 16.74 5.04 -13.23
CA ILE A 231 16.86 5.68 -11.94
C ILE A 231 18.21 5.36 -11.32
N THR A 232 18.76 6.31 -10.57
CA THR A 232 19.95 6.07 -9.73
C THR A 232 19.56 6.16 -8.27
N ILE A 233 19.56 5.00 -7.60
CA ILE A 233 19.21 4.87 -6.19
C ILE A 233 20.45 5.13 -5.35
N ASN A 234 20.31 5.99 -4.34
CA ASN A 234 21.34 6.34 -3.39
C ASN A 234 20.96 5.81 -2.01
N PHE A 235 21.56 4.68 -1.64
CA PHE A 235 21.53 4.19 -0.27
C PHE A 235 22.56 4.96 0.55
N LYS A 236 22.18 5.55 1.69
CA LYS A 236 23.04 6.49 2.43
C LYS A 236 23.28 6.07 3.87
N ILE A 237 24.54 5.86 4.24
CA ILE A 237 24.96 5.54 5.62
C ILE A 237 26.06 6.51 6.05
N GLU A 238 25.88 7.16 7.21
CA GLU A 238 26.90 8.07 7.77
C GLU A 238 27.45 9.12 6.78
N GLY A 239 26.61 9.58 5.85
CA GLY A 239 27.01 10.56 4.83
C GLY A 239 27.60 9.96 3.56
N ILE A 240 27.97 8.67 3.57
CA ILE A 240 28.44 7.92 2.40
C ILE A 240 27.23 7.49 1.58
N SER A 241 27.25 7.77 0.27
CA SER A 241 26.24 7.32 -0.68
C SER A 241 26.75 6.14 -1.48
N TYR A 242 25.88 5.16 -1.69
CA TYR A 242 26.08 4.02 -2.56
C TYR A 242 25.12 4.16 -3.75
N PRO A 243 25.55 4.82 -4.84
CA PRO A 243 24.73 5.00 -6.03
C PRO A 243 24.68 3.69 -6.82
N ILE A 244 23.46 3.24 -7.13
CA ILE A 244 23.21 2.09 -7.99
C ILE A 244 22.23 2.52 -9.08
N THR A 245 22.67 2.43 -10.33
CA THR A 245 21.86 2.80 -11.49
C THR A 245 21.08 1.58 -12.00
N TYR A 246 19.78 1.78 -12.19
CA TYR A 246 18.86 0.80 -12.74
C TYR A 246 18.21 1.36 -14.01
N LEU A 247 17.99 0.49 -14.98
CA LEU A 247 17.18 0.76 -16.16
C LEU A 247 15.80 0.14 -15.97
N GLN A 248 14.74 0.85 -16.37
CA GLN A 248 13.40 0.27 -16.40
C GLN A 248 13.21 -0.49 -17.70
N VAL A 249 12.76 -1.73 -17.60
CA VAL A 249 12.43 -2.61 -18.71
C VAL A 249 10.94 -2.88 -18.68
N VAL A 250 10.30 -2.66 -19.82
CA VAL A 250 8.87 -2.87 -20.03
C VAL A 250 8.65 -4.26 -20.62
N TYR A 251 7.73 -5.02 -20.01
CA TYR A 251 7.26 -6.28 -20.54
C TYR A 251 5.79 -6.12 -20.94
N GLU A 252 5.55 -6.12 -22.26
CA GLU A 252 4.20 -6.16 -22.81
C GLU A 252 3.63 -7.60 -22.74
N PRO A 253 2.33 -7.75 -22.45
CA PRO A 253 1.66 -9.05 -22.36
C PRO A 253 1.41 -9.73 -23.71
#